data_AF-A0A3D5KMK4-F1
#
_entry.id   AF-A0A3D5KMK4-F1
#
_cell.length_a   1.000
_cell.length_b   1.000
_cell.length_c   1.000
_cell.angle_alpha   90.00
_cell.angle_beta   90.00
_cell.angle_gamma   90.00
#
_symmetry.space_group_name_H-M   'P 1'
#
loop_
_entity.id
_entity.type
_entity.pdbx_description
1 polymer ?
#
loop_
_entity_poly.entity_id
_entity_poly.type
_entity_poly.pdbx_seq_one_letter_code
_entity_poly.pdbx_strand_id
1 'polypeptide(L)' 'MNDRKEDIPDRIQTFLEDISNIYKAKKKTIQKEAIELLQKHSWTGNIRELRNVVERLVIMSESTITPEDVKKYL' A
#
# COMPACT_ATOMS: atom_id res chain seq x y z
N MET A 1 8.59 -17.93 -6.95
CA MET A 1 9.21 -17.70 -5.62
C MET A 1 8.11 -17.24 -4.69
N ASN A 2 8.00 -17.90 -3.54
CA ASN A 2 6.96 -17.64 -2.55
C ASN A 2 7.20 -16.26 -1.93
N ASP A 3 6.61 -15.22 -2.50
CA ASP A 3 6.59 -13.89 -1.88
C ASP A 3 5.68 -14.04 -0.65
N ARG A 4 6.32 -14.31 0.50
CA ARG A 4 5.62 -14.69 1.73
C ARG A 4 4.67 -13.55 2.08
N LYS A 5 3.37 -13.85 2.10
CA LYS A 5 2.29 -12.90 2.50
C LYS A 5 2.53 -12.27 3.88
N GLU A 6 3.42 -12.86 4.67
CA GLU A 6 3.90 -12.39 5.97
C GLU A 6 4.75 -11.11 5.88
N ASP A 7 5.42 -10.86 4.74
CA ASP A 7 6.31 -9.70 4.51
C ASP A 7 5.58 -8.49 3.89
N ILE A 8 4.31 -8.66 3.49
CA ILE A 8 3.50 -7.60 2.87
C ILE A 8 3.38 -6.33 3.73
N PRO A 9 3.14 -6.40 5.06
CA PRO A 9 3.00 -5.20 5.88
C PRO A 9 4.28 -4.35 5.91
N ASP A 10 5.43 -5.02 6.04
CA ASP A 10 6.75 -4.38 6.08
C ASP A 10 7.10 -3.74 4.74
N ARG A 11 6.76 -4.43 3.64
CA ARG A 11 6.92 -3.89 2.28
C ARG A 11 6.02 -2.70 2.01
N ILE A 12 4.76 -2.73 2.46
CA ILE A 12 3.85 -1.57 2.37
C ILE A 12 4.45 -0.37 3.11
N GLN A 13 5.00 -0.59 4.31
CA GLN A 13 5.61 0.48 5.09
C GLN A 13 6.84 1.07 4.38
N THR A 14 7.67 0.21 3.78
CA THR A 14 8.81 0.62 2.95
C THR A 14 8.33 1.44 1.75
N PHE A 15 7.30 1.00 1.03
CA PHE A 15 6.76 1.74 -0.11
C PHE A 15 6.19 3.10 0.30
N LEU A 16 5.44 3.16 1.40
CA LEU A 16 4.91 4.42 1.92
C LEU A 16 6.03 5.42 2.21
N GLU A 17 7.15 4.95 2.75
CA GLU A 17 8.32 5.80 3.02
C GLU A 17 9.04 6.23 1.74
N ASP A 18 9.26 5.31 0.80
CA ASP A 18 9.87 5.58 -0.50
C ASP A 18 9.04 6.60 -1.30
N ILE A 19 7.73 6.38 -1.39
CA ILE A 19 6.78 7.28 -2.05
C ILE A 19 6.76 8.63 -1.33
N SER A 20 6.66 8.67 0.00
CA SER A 20 6.70 9.93 0.75
C SER A 20 7.96 10.75 0.46
N ASN A 21 9.11 10.09 0.34
CA ASN A 21 10.39 10.73 -0.01
C ASN A 21 10.40 11.23 -1.46
N ILE A 22 9.94 10.43 -2.42
CA ILE A 22 9.88 10.77 -3.84
C ILE A 22 8.99 12.01 -4.07
N TYR A 23 7.78 12.01 -3.49
CA TYR A 23 6.81 13.08 -3.66
C TYR A 23 7.09 14.29 -2.75
N LYS A 24 8.14 14.25 -1.92
CA LYS A 24 8.41 15.23 -0.85
C LYS A 24 7.15 15.57 -0.03
N ALA A 25 6.28 14.58 0.12
CA ALA A 25 5.01 14.71 0.83
C ALA A 25 5.20 14.26 2.28
N LYS A 26 4.30 14.68 3.17
CA LYS A 26 4.25 14.10 4.51
C LYS A 26 3.94 12.60 4.41
N LYS A 27 4.60 11.80 5.25
CA LYS A 27 4.36 10.37 5.38
C LYS A 27 2.87 10.15 5.69
N LYS A 28 2.13 9.62 4.71
CA LYS A 28 0.71 9.31 4.90
C LYS A 28 0.58 8.10 5.80
N THR A 29 -0.43 8.14 6.66
CA THR A 29 -0.75 7.00 7.52
C THR A 29 -1.68 6.08 6.75
N ILE A 30 -1.47 4.77 6.85
CA ILE A 30 -2.41 3.77 6.34
C ILE A 30 -3.13 3.13 7.52
N GLN A 31 -4.44 2.97 7.42
CA GLN A 31 -5.21 2.29 8.47
C GLN A 31 -4.90 0.79 8.47
N LYS A 32 -4.96 0.18 9.65
CA LYS A 32 -4.71 -1.26 9.81
C LYS A 32 -5.65 -2.10 8.94
N GLU A 33 -6.92 -1.74 8.86
CA GLU A 33 -7.91 -2.41 7.99
C GLU A 33 -7.55 -2.31 6.50
N ALA A 34 -6.94 -1.20 6.05
CA ALA A 34 -6.46 -1.06 4.69
C ALA A 34 -5.28 -2.00 4.40
N ILE A 35 -4.34 -2.12 5.36
CA ILE A 35 -3.24 -3.11 5.28
C ILE A 35 -3.81 -4.53 5.21
N GLU A 36 -4.79 -4.87 6.05
CA GLU A 36 -5.41 -6.20 6.07
C GLU A 36 -6.10 -6.54 4.74
N LEU A 37 -6.75 -5.57 4.09
CA LEU A 37 -7.32 -5.75 2.76
C LEU A 37 -6.25 -6.04 1.70
N LEU A 38 -5.17 -5.25 1.70
CA LEU A 38 -4.03 -5.45 0.80
C LEU A 38 -3.35 -6.81 1.05
N GLN A 39 -3.31 -7.29 2.29
CA GLN A 39 -2.75 -8.59 2.65
C GLN A 39 -3.66 -9.76 2.25
N LYS A 40 -4.98 -9.58 2.35
CA LYS A 40 -5.97 -10.57 1.90
C LYS A 40 -5.97 -10.75 0.39
N HIS A 41 -5.62 -9.70 -0.36
CA HIS A 41 -5.54 -9.76 -1.80
C HIS A 41 -4.35 -10.63 -2.24
N SER A 42 -4.58 -11.51 -3.23
CA SER A 42 -3.50 -12.32 -3.79
C SER A 42 -2.86 -11.58 -4.96
N TRP A 43 -1.69 -10.98 -4.70
CA TRP A 43 -0.87 -10.33 -5.72
C TRP A 43 -0.23 -11.37 -6.64
N THR A 44 -0.97 -11.77 -7.68
CA THR A 44 -0.55 -12.82 -8.63
C THR A 44 0.60 -12.40 -9.54
N GLY A 45 0.83 -11.10 -9.74
CA GLY A 45 1.80 -10.55 -10.71
C GLY A 45 3.06 -9.91 -10.13
N ASN A 46 3.46 -10.24 -8.90
CA ASN A 46 4.61 -9.72 -8.11
C ASN A 46 4.31 -8.50 -7.22
N ILE A 47 5.27 -8.25 -6.33
CA ILE A 47 5.36 -7.08 -5.45
C ILE A 47 5.31 -5.71 -6.16
N ARG A 48 5.57 -5.67 -7.47
CA ARG A 48 5.46 -4.43 -8.26
C ARG A 48 4.01 -3.94 -8.35
N GLU A 49 3.03 -4.84 -8.41
CA GLU A 49 1.62 -4.46 -8.39
C GLU A 49 1.25 -3.81 -7.06
N LEU A 50 1.66 -4.42 -5.94
CA LEU A 50 1.44 -3.85 -4.61
C LEU A 50 1.99 -2.42 -4.50
N ARG A 51 3.21 -2.17 -5.01
CA ARG A 51 3.79 -0.81 -5.03
C ARG A 51 2.92 0.17 -5.83
N ASN A 52 2.47 -0.20 -7.02
CA ASN A 52 1.61 0.66 -7.85
C ASN A 52 0.28 0.98 -7.15
N VAL A 53 -0.31 0.00 -6.49
CA VAL A 53 -1.55 0.19 -5.72
C VAL A 53 -1.30 1.16 -4.57
N VAL A 54 -0.27 0.93 -3.76
CA VAL A 54 0.08 1.80 -2.64
C VAL A 54 0.40 3.22 -3.11
N GLU A 55 1.13 3.38 -4.21
CA GLU A 55 1.41 4.69 -4.81
C GLU A 55 0.13 5.42 -5.23
N ARG A 56 -0.75 4.74 -5.95
CA ARG A 56 -2.06 5.27 -6.34
C ARG A 56 -2.90 5.66 -5.12
N LEU A 57 -2.92 4.84 -4.07
CA LEU A 57 -3.62 5.15 -2.82
C LEU A 57 -3.02 6.38 -2.14
N VAL A 58 -1.69 6.51 -2.09
CA VAL A 58 -1.02 7.71 -1.55
C VAL A 58 -1.38 8.95 -2.36
N ILE A 59 -1.51 8.87 -3.68
CA ILE A 59 -1.89 10.01 -4.52
C ILE A 59 -3.37 10.38 -4.35
N MET A 60 -4.26 9.38 -4.22
CA MET A 60 -5.71 9.60 -4.13
C MET A 60 -6.19 9.99 -2.73
N SER A 61 -5.60 9.42 -1.68
CA SER A 61 -5.96 9.77 -0.29
C SER A 61 -5.33 11.09 0.11
N GLU A 62 -5.96 11.91 0.94
CA GLU A 62 -5.40 13.21 1.33
C GLU A 62 -4.30 13.07 2.41
N SER A 63 -4.68 12.61 3.60
CA SER A 63 -3.78 12.48 4.77
C SER A 63 -3.66 11.05 5.28
N THR A 64 -4.73 10.25 5.14
CA THR A 64 -4.79 8.88 5.65
C THR A 64 -5.45 7.99 4.62
N ILE A 65 -4.84 6.84 4.35
CA ILE A 65 -5.37 5.81 3.45
C ILE A 65 -6.34 4.94 4.24
N THR A 66 -7.60 4.95 3.81
CA THR A 66 -8.70 4.22 4.44
C THR A 66 -8.96 2.88 3.75
N PRO A 67 -9.62 1.90 4.39
CA PRO A 67 -10.00 0.66 3.72
C PRO A 67 -10.98 0.89 2.57
N GLU A 68 -11.73 1.99 2.56
CA GLU A 68 -12.60 2.37 1.46
C GLU A 68 -11.81 2.79 0.22
N ASP A 69 -10.69 3.51 0.39
CA ASP A 69 -9.79 3.85 -0.72
C ASP A 69 -9.23 2.59 -1.37
N VAL A 70 -8.84 1.61 -0.54
CA VAL A 70 -8.36 0.30 -1.02
C VAL A 70 -9.46 -0.43 -1.81
N LYS A 71 -10.69 -0.50 -1.27
CA LYS A 71 -11.84 -1.15 -1.95
C LYS A 71 -12.31 -0.42 -3.20
N LYS A 72 -12.08 0.89 -3.31
CA LYS A 72 -12.40 1.64 -4.53
C LYS A 72 -11.41 1.36 -5.66
N TYR A 73 -10.18 1.01 -5.30
CA TYR A 73 -9.10 0.79 -6.26
C TYR A 73 -8.95 -0.68 -6.68
N LEU A 74 -9.08 -1.61 -5.73
CA LEU A 74 -9.08 -3.06 -5.94
C LEU A 74 -10.47 -3.58 -6.32
#